data_AF-A0A5W8FD25-F1
#
_entry.id   AF-A0A5W8FD25-F1
#
_cell.length_a   1.000
_cell.length_b   1.000
_cell.length_c   1.000
_cell.angle_alpha   90.00
_cell.angle_beta   90.00
_cell.angle_gamma   90.00
#
_symmetry.space_group_name_H-M   'P 1'
#
loop_
_entity.id
_entity.type
_entity.pdbx_description
1 polymer ?
#
loop_
_entity_poly.entity_id
_entity_poly.type
_entity_poly.pdbx_seq_one_letter_code
_entity_poly.pdbx_strand_id
1 'polypeptide(L)'
;MNDSLIKIVDWMVNTTRSNGVLYQSEVVEFLINDFGDEFIKTNENGNYAISSTVLANFRKASKDDIVWDREQLAWRLRNESDLPGRMQ
;
A
#
# COMPACT_ATOMS: atom_id res chain seq x y z
N MET A 1 -16.91 3.61 -7.89
CA MET A 1 -16.31 3.09 -6.64
C MET A 1 -15.51 1.81 -6.87
N ASN A 2 -16.08 0.71 -7.40
CA ASN A 2 -15.30 -0.54 -7.60
C ASN A 2 -14.13 -0.39 -8.59
N ASP A 3 -14.31 0.33 -9.70
CA ASP A 3 -13.25 0.46 -10.71
C ASP A 3 -12.03 1.24 -10.21
N SER A 4 -12.24 2.30 -9.43
CA SER A 4 -11.15 3.08 -8.82
C SER A 4 -10.35 2.22 -7.84
N LEU A 5 -11.04 1.47 -6.98
CA LEU A 5 -10.39 0.59 -6.01
C LEU A 5 -9.56 -0.50 -6.70
N ILE A 6 -10.08 -1.11 -7.76
CA ILE A 6 -9.34 -2.10 -8.56
C ILE A 6 -8.07 -1.46 -9.15
N LYS A 7 -8.21 -0.28 -9.78
CA LYS A 7 -7.07 0.44 -10.37
C LYS A 7 -5.99 0.79 -9.33
N ILE A 8 -6.40 1.27 -8.16
CA ILE A 8 -5.47 1.60 -7.06
C ILE A 8 -4.71 0.36 -6.61
N VAL A 9 -5.42 -0.74 -6.36
CA VAL A 9 -4.82 -2.00 -5.89
C VAL A 9 -3.89 -2.59 -6.94
N ASP A 10 -4.29 -2.60 -8.21
CA ASP A 10 -3.47 -3.08 -9.31
C ASP A 10 -2.20 -2.23 -9.47
N TRP A 11 -2.33 -0.90 -9.37
CA TRP A 11 -1.19 0.01 -9.41
C TRP A 11 -0.22 -0.28 -8.25
N MET A 12 -0.69 -0.36 -7.01
CA MET A 12 0.17 -0.64 -5.86
C MET A 12 0.93 -1.96 -6.01
N VAL A 13 0.25 -3.03 -6.47
CA VAL A 13 0.86 -4.35 -6.66
C VAL A 13 1.90 -4.32 -7.78
N ASN A 14 1.55 -3.75 -8.94
CA ASN A 14 2.43 -3.72 -10.10
C ASN A 14 3.65 -2.83 -9.85
N THR A 15 3.48 -1.68 -9.20
CA THR A 15 4.58 -0.78 -8.84
C THR A 15 5.52 -1.45 -7.85
N THR A 16 5.01 -2.08 -6.79
CA THR A 16 5.86 -2.81 -5.82
C THR A 16 6.64 -3.94 -6.50
N ARG A 17 6.01 -4.71 -7.39
CA ARG A 17 6.69 -5.82 -8.10
C ARG A 17 7.72 -5.33 -9.12
N SER A 18 7.47 -4.20 -9.76
CA SER A 18 8.36 -3.65 -10.78
C SER A 18 9.58 -2.96 -10.14
N ASN A 19 9.37 -2.23 -9.06
CA ASN A 19 10.40 -1.42 -8.41
C ASN A 19 11.09 -2.15 -7.25
N GLY A 20 10.50 -3.23 -6.75
CA GLY A 20 10.95 -3.95 -5.55
C GLY A 20 10.48 -3.32 -4.24
N VAL A 21 10.11 -2.04 -4.24
CA VAL A 21 9.64 -1.25 -3.09
C VAL A 21 8.62 -0.21 -3.54
N LEU A 22 7.68 0.12 -2.64
CA LEU A 22 6.68 1.17 -2.78
C LEU A 22 6.49 1.84 -1.42
N TYR A 23 6.88 3.11 -1.31
CA TYR A 23 6.78 3.86 -0.06
C TYR A 23 5.34 4.28 0.22
N GLN A 24 4.96 4.31 1.50
CA GLN A 24 3.62 4.75 1.90
C GLN A 24 3.32 6.18 1.44
N SER A 25 4.31 7.07 1.46
CA SER A 25 4.18 8.44 0.99
C SER A 25 3.83 8.52 -0.49
N GLU A 26 4.42 7.67 -1.33
CA GLU A 26 4.12 7.62 -2.78
C GLU A 26 2.67 7.17 -3.02
N VAL A 27 2.18 6.22 -2.23
CA VAL A 27 0.77 5.80 -2.31
C VAL A 27 -0.17 6.92 -1.89
N VAL A 28 0.16 7.65 -0.82
CA VAL A 28 -0.65 8.80 -0.37
C VAL A 28 -0.68 9.90 -1.43
N GLU A 29 0.47 10.23 -2.03
CA GLU A 29 0.57 11.23 -3.10
C GLU A 29 -0.24 10.81 -4.33
N PHE A 30 -0.08 9.57 -4.79
CA PHE A 30 -0.86 9.00 -5.89
C PHE A 30 -2.38 9.10 -5.64
N LEU A 31 -2.83 8.71 -4.44
CA LEU A 31 -4.25 8.76 -4.10
C LEU A 31 -4.80 10.19 -4.11
N ILE A 32 -4.09 11.14 -3.49
CA ILE A 32 -4.52 12.54 -3.44
C ILE A 32 -4.59 13.14 -4.84
N ASN A 33 -3.57 12.91 -5.67
CA ASN A 33 -3.47 13.51 -6.99
C ASN A 33 -4.50 12.94 -7.98
N ASP A 34 -4.75 11.64 -7.96
CA ASP A 34 -5.54 10.95 -8.99
C ASP A 34 -6.98 10.62 -8.55
N PHE A 35 -7.25 10.57 -7.24
CA PHE A 35 -8.54 10.13 -6.70
C PHE A 35 -9.11 11.05 -5.60
N GLY A 36 -8.39 12.10 -5.20
CA GLY A 36 -8.79 12.98 -4.10
C GLY A 36 -8.68 12.32 -2.72
N ASP A 37 -9.52 12.73 -1.78
CA ASP A 37 -9.47 12.26 -0.39
C ASP A 37 -10.34 11.02 -0.11
N GLU A 38 -11.08 10.50 -1.10
CA GLU A 38 -11.99 9.34 -0.94
C GLU A 38 -11.29 8.10 -0.35
N PHE A 39 -10.02 7.89 -0.71
CA PHE A 39 -9.22 6.74 -0.28
C PHE A 39 -8.21 7.07 0.81
N ILE A 40 -8.28 8.28 1.36
CA ILE A 40 -7.45 8.78 2.45
C ILE A 40 -8.30 8.90 3.71
N LYS A 41 -7.68 8.69 4.87
CA LYS A 41 -8.26 8.96 6.17
C LYS A 41 -7.31 9.84 6.96
N THR A 42 -7.86 10.73 7.78
CA THR A 42 -7.07 11.47 8.76
C THR A 42 -6.95 10.61 10.03
N ASN A 43 -5.73 10.37 10.51
CA ASN A 43 -5.53 9.70 11.80
C ASN A 43 -5.69 10.67 12.97
N GLU A 44 -5.63 10.18 14.21
CA GLU A 44 -5.81 10.97 15.43
C GLU A 44 -4.81 12.14 15.57
N ASN A 45 -3.68 12.07 14.86
CA ASN A 45 -2.64 13.10 14.85
C ASN A 45 -2.81 14.12 13.71
N GLY A 46 -3.89 14.05 12.93
CA GLY A 46 -4.12 14.95 11.80
C GLY A 46 -3.39 14.58 10.51
N ASN A 47 -2.70 13.43 10.46
CA ASN A 47 -1.94 13.02 9.28
C ASN A 47 -2.80 12.20 8.32
N TYR A 48 -2.56 12.37 7.02
CA TYR A 48 -3.12 11.52 5.98
C TYR A 48 -2.61 10.08 6.09
N ALA A 49 -3.53 9.14 6.01
CA ALA A 49 -3.27 7.71 6.00
C ALA A 49 -4.14 7.04 4.93
N ILE A 50 -3.71 5.89 4.43
CA ILE A 50 -4.46 5.13 3.42
C ILE A 50 -5.67 4.48 4.07
N SER A 51 -6.82 4.52 3.40
CA SER A 51 -8.06 3.90 3.87
C SER A 51 -7.87 2.39 4.12
N SER A 52 -8.58 1.87 5.12
CA SER A 52 -8.55 0.43 5.43
C SER A 52 -9.06 -0.43 4.27
N THR A 53 -9.99 0.09 3.46
CA THR A 53 -10.52 -0.58 2.26
C THR A 53 -9.41 -0.84 1.24
N VAL A 54 -8.58 0.16 0.93
CA VAL A 54 -7.44 -0.01 0.00
C VAL A 54 -6.45 -1.03 0.57
N LEU A 55 -6.04 -0.86 1.83
CA LEU A 55 -5.08 -1.77 2.47
C LEU A 55 -5.58 -3.22 2.53
N ALA A 56 -6.87 -3.43 2.79
CA ALA A 56 -7.46 -4.76 2.84
C ALA A 56 -7.48 -5.45 1.46
N ASN A 57 -7.79 -4.71 0.39
CA ASN A 57 -7.79 -5.26 -0.97
C ASN A 57 -6.37 -5.47 -1.50
N PHE A 58 -5.47 -4.52 -1.24
CA PHE A 58 -4.05 -4.65 -1.54
C PHE A 58 -3.47 -5.90 -0.87
N ARG A 59 -3.70 -6.08 0.43
CA ARG A 59 -3.26 -7.26 1.18
C ARG A 59 -3.75 -8.59 0.59
N LYS A 60 -4.94 -8.63 -0.02
CA LYS A 60 -5.48 -9.83 -0.68
C LYS A 60 -4.80 -10.06 -2.03
N ALA A 61 -4.62 -9.00 -2.82
CA ALA A 61 -4.01 -9.07 -4.15
C ALA A 61 -2.50 -9.37 -4.11
N SER A 62 -1.82 -8.83 -3.09
CA SER A 62 -0.37 -8.89 -2.93
C SER A 62 0.15 -10.20 -2.35
N LYS A 63 -0.73 -11.17 -2.04
CA LYS A 63 -0.42 -12.49 -1.46
C LYS A 63 0.72 -12.40 -0.44
N ASP A 64 1.70 -13.29 -0.47
CA ASP A 64 2.79 -13.35 0.51
C ASP A 64 4.14 -12.87 -0.05
N ASP A 65 4.19 -12.49 -1.34
CA ASP A 65 5.38 -11.96 -2.01
C ASP A 65 5.67 -10.49 -1.68
N ILE A 66 4.70 -9.76 -1.13
CA ILE A 66 4.87 -8.37 -0.67
C ILE A 66 4.66 -8.27 0.84
N VAL A 67 5.60 -7.64 1.51
CA VAL A 67 5.64 -7.42 2.96
C VAL A 67 5.71 -5.92 3.28
N TRP A 68 5.30 -5.57 4.49
CA TRP A 68 5.37 -4.22 5.04
C TRP A 68 6.64 -4.09 5.89
N ASP A 69 7.55 -3.23 5.48
CA ASP A 69 8.76 -2.85 6.21
C ASP A 69 8.42 -1.65 7.11
N ARG A 70 8.38 -1.89 8.43
CA ARG A 70 7.96 -0.86 9.39
C ARG A 70 9.00 0.24 9.55
N GLU A 71 10.28 -0.08 9.39
CA GLU A 71 11.37 0.90 9.55
C GLU A 71 11.39 1.87 8.37
N GLN A 72 11.18 1.36 7.15
CA GLN A 72 11.18 2.17 5.93
C GLN A 72 9.82 2.79 5.59
N LEU A 73 8.75 2.39 6.29
CA LEU A 73 7.37 2.75 5.96
C LEU A 73 7.03 2.44 4.49
N ALA A 74 7.39 1.24 4.04
CA ALA A 74 7.25 0.83 2.66
C ALA A 74 6.74 -0.60 2.52
N TRP A 75 6.04 -0.87 1.43
CA TRP A 75 5.84 -2.23 0.95
C TRP A 75 7.02 -2.63 0.10
N ARG A 76 7.56 -3.84 0.31
CA ARG A 76 8.67 -4.38 -0.48
C ARG A 76 8.46 -5.84 -0.78
N LEU A 77 9.22 -6.35 -1.74
CA LEU A 77 9.27 -7.78 -2.00
C LEU A 77 9.81 -8.52 -0.76
N ARG A 78 9.21 -9.68 -0.49
CA ARG A 78 9.67 -10.61 0.53
C ARG A 78 11.06 -11.13 0.16
N ASN A 79 11.95 -11.23 1.14
CA ASN A 79 13.25 -11.88 1.02
C ASN A 79 13.34 -13.13 1.93
N GLU A 80 14.42 -13.89 1.81
CA GLU A 80 14.62 -15.16 2.53
C GLU A 80 14.81 -15.00 4.05
N SER A 81 15.21 -13.82 4.50
CA SER A 81 15.42 -13.51 5.93
C SER A 81 14.15 -13.01 6.63
N ASP A 82 13.07 -12.76 5.88
CA ASP A 82 11.82 -12.28 6.44
C ASP A 82 11.14 -13.34 7.30
N LEU A 83 10.65 -12.91 8.46
CA LEU A 83 9.91 -13.76 9.39
C LEU A 83 8.54 -14.15 8.81
N PRO A 84 7.90 -15.21 9.35
CA PRO A 84 6.50 -15.50 9.06
C PRO A 84 5.61 -14.29 9.33
N GLY A 85 4.64 -14.06 8.44
CA GLY A 85 3.76 -12.89 8.50
C GLY A 85 4.26 -11.75 7.63
N ARG A 86 3.43 -10.71 7.47
CA ARG A 86 3.68 -9.63 6.50
C ARG A 86 4.39 -8.41 7.06
N MET A 87 4.46 -8.25 8.38
CA MET A 87 5.17 -7.13 8.99
C MET A 87 6.62 -7.56 9.21
N GLN A 88 7.55 -6.80 8.65
CA GLN A 88 8.99 -6.96 8.75
C GLN A 88 9.60 -5.70 9.34
#